data_AF-A0A1V2MDB3-F1
#
_entry.id   AF-A0A1V2MDB3-F1
#
_cell.length_a   1.000
_cell.length_b   1.000
_cell.length_c   1.000
_cell.angle_alpha   90.00
_cell.angle_beta   90.00
_cell.angle_gamma   90.00
#
_symmetry.space_group_name_H-M   'P 1'
#
loop_
_entity.id
_entity.type
_entity.pdbx_description
1 polymer ?
#
loop_
_entity_poly.entity_id
_entity_poly.type
_entity_poly.pdbx_seq_one_letter_code
_entity_poly.pdbx_strand_id
1 'polypeptide(L)'
;MKYKEDIDIVRKRLDAFWEREIIDRALIAVKAPKTNKTPNKIIQSSDLRKYWLDPDEIYKRNLDTIQNTFYGGDALPAIFLNFGTSGHCNYFGAKPRFENKNTIWFDPIWDDLSECEGSYETSVLDEHIAITKELLKRANGEFFIGLPDSCGTVDALGHLYGSENVLMDMMSDPEAVKRAIEVVNEGWMKSNQAFYDAFKEANQDIVHSWMHLIAPSKMGQMQCDMSVMFSKEMYEDFVKDELQTQIDWFDYPVYHFDGIEQERHLDILLSFDKLKAIQWTNVAGQPPATHFMPILQRIQAAGKGLIVFVKEEEIPFALDNLSAKGLLLLSRTNDEESAKNLVKYVEKHSKE
;
A
#
# COMPACT_ATOMS: atom_id res chain seq x y z
N MET A 1 -0.11 -12.25 19.60
CA MET A 1 -1.30 -11.51 19.11
C MET A 1 -2.43 -12.51 18.87
N LYS A 2 -3.69 -12.20 19.22
CA LYS A 2 -4.79 -13.19 19.23
C LYS A 2 -5.04 -13.88 17.89
N TYR A 3 -4.97 -13.13 16.79
CA TYR A 3 -5.20 -13.67 15.44
C TYR A 3 -3.90 -14.04 14.70
N LYS A 4 -2.75 -13.97 15.38
CA LYS A 4 -1.42 -14.31 14.85
C LYS A 4 -0.47 -14.68 16.00
N GLU A 5 -0.51 -15.95 16.40
CA GLU A 5 0.23 -16.44 17.58
C GLU A 5 1.75 -16.39 17.38
N ASP A 6 2.21 -16.58 16.16
CA ASP A 6 3.60 -16.56 15.70
C ASP A 6 4.09 -15.16 15.26
N ILE A 7 3.42 -14.08 15.71
CA ILE A 7 3.78 -12.71 15.29
C ILE A 7 5.24 -12.33 15.57
N ASP A 8 5.85 -12.86 16.63
CA ASP A 8 7.21 -12.50 17.01
C ASP A 8 8.25 -13.03 16.00
N ILE A 9 8.03 -14.19 15.40
CA ILE A 9 8.91 -14.67 14.32
C ILE A 9 8.62 -13.94 13.01
N VAL A 10 7.35 -13.60 12.74
CA VAL A 10 6.99 -12.81 11.55
C VAL A 10 7.65 -11.43 11.57
N ARG A 11 7.66 -10.75 12.73
CA ARG A 11 8.39 -9.48 12.89
C ARG A 11 9.86 -9.62 12.56
N LYS A 12 10.54 -10.63 13.12
CA LYS A 12 11.96 -10.87 12.82
C LYS A 12 12.22 -11.12 11.33
N ARG A 13 11.36 -11.89 10.66
CA ARG A 13 11.53 -12.13 9.22
C ARG A 13 11.27 -10.86 8.39
N LEU A 14 10.33 -10.01 8.80
CA LEU A 14 10.10 -8.71 8.18
C LEU A 14 11.28 -7.74 8.40
N ASP A 15 11.88 -7.74 9.60
CA ASP A 15 13.11 -6.98 9.87
C ASP A 15 14.25 -7.44 8.93
N ALA A 16 14.41 -8.76 8.75
CA ALA A 16 15.37 -9.31 7.81
C ALA A 16 15.06 -8.92 6.35
N PHE A 17 13.79 -8.89 5.95
CA PHE A 17 13.37 -8.45 4.62
C PHE A 17 13.83 -7.02 4.30
N TRP A 18 13.73 -6.09 5.26
CA TRP A 18 14.16 -4.71 5.07
C TRP A 18 15.67 -4.54 4.84
N GLU A 19 16.45 -5.49 5.34
CA GLU A 19 17.90 -5.57 5.14
C GLU A 19 18.30 -6.52 4.00
N ARG A 20 17.31 -7.13 3.32
CA ARG A 20 17.48 -8.14 2.27
C ARG A 20 18.26 -9.37 2.76
N GLU A 21 18.02 -9.72 4.01
CA GLU A 21 18.48 -10.96 4.64
C GLU A 21 17.35 -12.00 4.65
N ILE A 22 17.70 -13.24 4.97
CA ILE A 22 16.75 -14.33 5.22
C ILE A 22 17.03 -14.94 6.59
N ILE A 23 15.96 -15.34 7.28
CA ILE A 23 16.10 -16.11 8.53
C ILE A 23 16.09 -17.60 8.23
N ASP A 24 15.06 -18.05 7.51
CA ASP A 24 14.83 -19.47 7.21
C ASP A 24 14.24 -19.71 5.82
N ARG A 25 13.48 -18.76 5.27
CA ARG A 25 12.85 -18.83 3.94
C ARG A 25 12.50 -17.44 3.40
N ALA A 26 12.11 -17.37 2.13
CA ALA A 26 11.43 -16.20 1.57
C ALA A 26 10.16 -15.90 2.40
N LEU A 27 9.78 -14.63 2.50
CA LEU A 27 8.50 -14.28 3.12
C LEU A 27 7.35 -14.75 2.22
N ILE A 28 6.31 -15.29 2.85
CA ILE A 28 5.06 -15.61 2.16
C ILE A 28 3.86 -15.24 3.03
N ALA A 29 3.01 -14.34 2.56
CA ALA A 29 1.74 -14.02 3.18
C ALA A 29 0.60 -14.72 2.44
N VAL A 30 0.03 -15.76 3.05
CA VAL A 30 -1.11 -16.51 2.47
C VAL A 30 -2.38 -16.27 3.28
N LYS A 31 -3.45 -15.82 2.63
CA LYS A 31 -4.79 -15.80 3.23
C LYS A 31 -5.63 -16.97 2.72
N ALA A 32 -6.41 -17.57 3.61
CA ALA A 32 -7.40 -18.58 3.25
C ALA A 32 -8.62 -18.51 4.17
N PRO A 33 -9.80 -19.00 3.77
CA PRO A 33 -10.90 -19.23 4.69
C PRO A 33 -10.51 -20.28 5.76
N LYS A 34 -10.85 -20.04 7.03
CA LYS A 34 -10.69 -21.06 8.08
C LYS A 34 -11.57 -22.27 7.85
N THR A 35 -11.11 -23.44 8.24
CA THR A 35 -11.90 -24.69 8.18
C THR A 35 -13.22 -24.56 8.96
N ASN A 36 -13.18 -23.94 10.14
CA ASN A 36 -14.34 -23.74 10.99
C ASN A 36 -14.92 -22.32 10.85
N LYS A 37 -14.93 -21.76 9.64
CA LYS A 37 -15.52 -20.43 9.41
C LYS A 37 -16.99 -20.41 9.84
N THR A 38 -17.38 -19.35 10.52
CA THR A 38 -18.78 -19.10 10.82
C THR A 38 -19.42 -18.36 9.64
N PRO A 39 -20.70 -18.59 9.34
CA PRO A 39 -21.40 -17.77 8.34
C PRO A 39 -21.30 -16.29 8.74
N ASN A 40 -21.02 -15.42 7.77
CA ASN A 40 -20.96 -13.98 8.02
C ASN A 40 -22.34 -13.51 8.51
N LYS A 41 -22.41 -13.04 9.75
CA LYS A 41 -23.65 -12.55 10.38
C LYS A 41 -23.78 -11.04 10.30
N ILE A 42 -22.76 -10.34 9.82
CA ILE A 42 -22.73 -8.89 9.77
C ILE A 42 -23.46 -8.42 8.52
N ILE A 43 -24.66 -7.89 8.72
CA ILE A 43 -25.37 -7.13 7.69
C ILE A 43 -24.63 -5.80 7.55
N GLN A 44 -23.89 -5.65 6.45
CA GLN A 44 -23.22 -4.40 6.15
C GLN A 44 -24.24 -3.30 5.88
N SER A 45 -23.98 -2.10 6.37
CA SER A 45 -24.77 -0.92 6.04
C SER A 45 -24.99 -0.76 4.53
N SER A 46 -26.21 -0.35 4.15
CA SER A 46 -26.53 0.16 2.82
C SER A 46 -26.17 1.64 2.66
N ASP A 47 -26.03 2.38 3.77
CA ASP A 47 -25.44 3.71 3.80
C ASP A 47 -23.93 3.59 3.61
N LEU A 48 -23.46 3.99 2.43
CA LEU A 48 -22.07 3.86 2.03
C LEU A 48 -21.16 4.84 2.77
N ARG A 49 -21.64 6.01 3.20
CA ARG A 49 -20.82 6.91 4.03
C ARG A 49 -20.50 6.25 5.36
N LYS A 50 -21.49 5.62 6.00
CA LYS A 50 -21.26 4.81 7.22
C LYS A 50 -20.34 3.63 6.94
N TYR A 51 -20.52 2.94 5.81
CA TYR A 51 -19.60 1.87 5.43
C TYR A 51 -18.15 2.36 5.43
N TRP A 52 -17.86 3.51 4.83
CA TRP A 52 -16.47 3.98 4.71
C TRP A 52 -15.92 4.69 5.95
N LEU A 53 -16.75 5.43 6.70
CA LEU A 53 -16.27 6.36 7.73
C LEU A 53 -16.75 6.04 9.16
N ASP A 54 -17.74 5.17 9.35
CA ASP A 54 -18.21 4.86 10.70
C ASP A 54 -17.30 3.80 11.38
N PRO A 55 -16.67 4.12 12.53
CA PRO A 55 -15.72 3.20 13.17
C PRO A 55 -16.38 1.91 13.70
N ASP A 56 -17.67 1.93 14.04
CA ASP A 56 -18.41 0.71 14.42
C ASP A 56 -18.59 -0.22 13.21
N GLU A 57 -19.03 0.32 12.08
CA GLU A 57 -19.21 -0.43 10.84
C GLU A 57 -17.87 -0.95 10.29
N ILE A 58 -16.79 -0.14 10.36
CA ILE A 58 -15.43 -0.55 9.98
C ILE A 58 -14.95 -1.70 10.86
N TYR A 59 -15.05 -1.53 12.18
CA TYR A 59 -14.61 -2.55 13.12
C TYR A 59 -15.37 -3.87 12.94
N LYS A 60 -16.71 -3.85 12.95
CA LYS A 60 -17.54 -5.07 12.92
C LYS A 60 -17.30 -5.90 11.67
N ARG A 61 -17.29 -5.29 10.48
CA ARG A 61 -17.13 -6.03 9.22
C ARG A 61 -15.74 -6.64 9.06
N ASN A 62 -14.72 -5.89 9.49
CA ASN A 62 -13.34 -6.35 9.35
C ASN A 62 -13.00 -7.39 10.43
N LEU A 63 -13.54 -7.25 11.64
CA LEU A 63 -13.38 -8.25 12.69
C LEU A 63 -14.00 -9.59 12.26
N ASP A 64 -15.20 -9.60 11.66
CA ASP A 64 -15.80 -10.82 11.11
C ASP A 64 -14.87 -11.47 10.06
N THR A 65 -14.29 -10.66 9.18
CA THR A 65 -13.31 -11.13 8.19
C THR A 65 -12.06 -11.71 8.86
N ILE A 66 -11.49 -11.01 9.84
CA ILE A 66 -10.30 -11.45 10.59
C ILE A 66 -10.57 -12.76 11.35
N GLN A 67 -11.73 -12.89 11.98
CA GLN A 67 -12.12 -14.09 12.72
C GLN A 67 -12.24 -15.31 11.81
N ASN A 68 -12.71 -15.12 10.57
CA ASN A 68 -12.97 -16.18 9.60
C ASN A 68 -11.82 -16.42 8.61
N THR A 69 -10.72 -15.67 8.68
CA THR A 69 -9.55 -15.79 7.80
C THR A 69 -8.39 -16.47 8.53
N PHE A 70 -7.79 -17.46 7.89
CA PHE A 70 -6.50 -18.03 8.25
C PHE A 70 -5.38 -17.16 7.66
N TYR A 71 -4.44 -16.74 8.51
CA TYR A 71 -3.29 -15.91 8.17
C TYR A 71 -2.01 -16.77 8.20
N GLY A 72 -1.75 -17.45 7.10
CA GLY A 72 -0.63 -18.37 6.93
C GLY A 72 0.69 -17.67 6.61
N GLY A 73 1.80 -18.28 7.06
CA GLY A 73 3.14 -17.75 6.84
C GLY A 73 3.32 -16.42 7.55
N ASP A 74 3.57 -15.37 6.80
CA ASP A 74 3.87 -14.02 7.25
C ASP A 74 2.68 -13.06 7.02
N ALA A 75 1.50 -13.60 6.69
CA ALA A 75 0.28 -12.82 6.57
C ALA A 75 -0.15 -12.20 7.91
N LEU A 76 -0.61 -10.96 7.85
CA LEU A 76 -1.00 -10.15 9.01
C LEU A 76 -2.53 -10.00 9.10
N PRO A 77 -3.14 -10.22 10.29
CA PRO A 77 -4.51 -9.81 10.56
C PRO A 77 -4.54 -8.30 10.75
N ALA A 78 -4.91 -7.56 9.70
CA ALA A 78 -4.92 -6.12 9.72
C ALA A 78 -6.19 -5.55 9.10
N ILE A 79 -6.73 -4.47 9.69
CA ILE A 79 -7.75 -3.63 9.07
C ILE A 79 -7.06 -2.60 8.18
N PHE A 80 -7.50 -2.50 6.93
CA PHE A 80 -7.09 -1.41 6.05
C PHE A 80 -7.98 -0.18 6.27
N LEU A 81 -7.39 0.97 6.58
CA LEU A 81 -8.08 2.25 6.61
C LEU A 81 -8.18 2.82 5.20
N ASN A 82 -9.30 2.64 4.51
CA ASN A 82 -9.43 3.16 3.15
C ASN A 82 -10.25 4.46 3.15
N PHE A 83 -9.57 5.60 3.01
CA PHE A 83 -10.18 6.92 2.84
C PHE A 83 -10.21 7.38 1.37
N GLY A 84 -9.96 6.45 0.44
CA GLY A 84 -9.88 6.65 -1.01
C GLY A 84 -8.47 6.50 -1.54
N THR A 85 -8.38 6.18 -2.84
CA THR A 85 -7.10 6.13 -3.56
C THR A 85 -6.49 7.52 -3.59
N SER A 86 -5.21 7.65 -3.20
CA SER A 86 -4.60 8.95 -2.95
C SER A 86 -5.39 9.81 -1.96
N GLY A 87 -5.93 9.19 -0.90
CA GLY A 87 -6.91 9.77 0.01
C GLY A 87 -6.47 11.02 0.77
N HIS A 88 -5.19 11.39 0.71
CA HIS A 88 -4.72 12.67 1.24
C HIS A 88 -5.26 13.89 0.47
N CYS A 89 -5.77 13.73 -0.75
CA CYS A 89 -6.47 14.78 -1.49
C CYS A 89 -7.71 15.32 -0.73
N ASN A 90 -8.33 14.53 0.15
CA ASN A 90 -9.40 14.98 1.04
C ASN A 90 -9.00 16.23 1.85
N TYR A 91 -7.71 16.33 2.22
CA TYR A 91 -7.18 17.43 3.05
C TYR A 91 -6.92 18.70 2.25
N PHE A 92 -7.18 18.67 0.94
CA PHE A 92 -7.10 19.81 0.02
C PHE A 92 -8.47 20.17 -0.56
N GLY A 93 -9.55 19.61 0.01
CA GLY A 93 -10.93 19.91 -0.37
C GLY A 93 -11.58 18.90 -1.33
N ALA A 94 -10.87 17.85 -1.77
CA ALA A 94 -11.45 16.82 -2.61
C ALA A 94 -12.70 16.20 -1.96
N LYS A 95 -13.71 15.89 -2.76
CA LYS A 95 -14.99 15.36 -2.26
C LYS A 95 -15.12 13.87 -2.62
N PRO A 96 -15.16 12.96 -1.64
CA PRO A 96 -15.26 11.54 -1.90
C PRO A 96 -16.66 11.15 -2.43
N ARG A 97 -16.70 10.38 -3.50
CA ARG A 97 -17.89 9.73 -4.05
C ARG A 97 -18.07 8.33 -3.47
N PHE A 98 -19.05 8.19 -2.58
CA PHE A 98 -19.43 6.90 -2.00
C PHE A 98 -20.45 6.18 -2.88
N GLU A 99 -19.99 5.57 -3.98
CA GLU A 99 -20.85 4.90 -4.97
C GLU A 99 -20.98 3.40 -4.74
N ASN A 100 -19.93 2.76 -4.25
CA ASN A 100 -19.89 1.31 -4.00
C ASN A 100 -18.94 0.98 -2.83
N LYS A 101 -18.70 -0.32 -2.61
CA LYS A 101 -17.88 -0.86 -1.50
C LYS A 101 -16.49 -1.33 -1.94
N ASN A 102 -16.13 -1.08 -3.20
CA ASN A 102 -14.85 -1.51 -3.77
C ASN A 102 -13.80 -0.41 -3.62
N THR A 103 -14.15 0.84 -3.96
CA THR A 103 -13.24 1.98 -3.89
C THR A 103 -14.00 3.30 -3.70
N ILE A 104 -13.29 4.33 -3.26
CA ILE A 104 -13.76 5.72 -3.17
C ILE A 104 -12.98 6.51 -4.23
N TRP A 105 -13.73 7.17 -5.12
CA TRP A 105 -13.19 8.11 -6.10
C TRP A 105 -13.52 9.54 -5.71
N PHE A 106 -12.90 10.51 -6.37
CA PHE A 106 -13.10 11.94 -6.11
C PHE A 106 -13.60 12.66 -7.36
N ASP A 107 -14.41 13.71 -7.15
CA ASP A 107 -14.68 14.72 -8.16
C ASP A 107 -13.62 15.83 -8.08
N PRO A 108 -13.04 16.28 -9.21
CA PRO A 108 -12.25 17.50 -9.26
C PRO A 108 -13.02 18.69 -8.71
N ILE A 109 -12.31 19.54 -7.96
CA ILE A 109 -12.86 20.72 -7.29
C ILE A 109 -12.09 22.02 -7.61
N TRP A 110 -10.87 21.92 -8.15
CA TRP A 110 -10.08 23.06 -8.58
C TRP A 110 -10.36 23.36 -10.05
N ASP A 111 -10.52 24.64 -10.36
CA ASP A 111 -10.61 25.14 -11.74
C ASP A 111 -9.26 25.67 -12.24
N ASP A 112 -8.32 25.97 -11.33
CA ASP A 112 -6.97 26.46 -11.63
C ASP A 112 -5.93 25.94 -10.60
N LEU A 113 -4.70 25.68 -11.03
CA LEU A 113 -3.64 25.15 -10.17
C LEU A 113 -3.22 26.12 -9.05
N SER A 114 -3.43 27.43 -9.20
CA SER A 114 -3.17 28.42 -8.15
C SER A 114 -4.05 28.22 -6.90
N GLU A 115 -5.17 27.49 -7.02
CA GLU A 115 -6.01 27.11 -5.88
C GLU A 115 -5.31 26.17 -4.90
N CYS A 116 -4.19 25.53 -5.29
CA CYS A 116 -3.40 24.73 -4.36
C CYS A 116 -2.91 25.55 -3.15
N GLU A 117 -2.63 26.84 -3.33
CA GLU A 117 -2.09 27.71 -2.29
C GLU A 117 -3.13 27.94 -1.17
N GLY A 118 -2.81 27.47 0.03
CA GLY A 118 -3.69 27.61 1.20
C GLY A 118 -4.89 26.67 1.22
N SER A 119 -4.97 25.70 0.31
CA SER A 119 -6.06 24.71 0.26
C SER A 119 -5.96 23.61 1.32
N TYR A 120 -4.80 23.44 1.96
CA TYR A 120 -4.61 22.41 2.99
C TYR A 120 -5.38 22.72 4.28
N GLU A 121 -6.31 21.85 4.62
CA GLU A 121 -7.25 21.98 5.74
C GLU A 121 -7.24 20.72 6.61
N THR A 122 -7.28 20.87 7.94
CA THR A 122 -7.17 19.72 8.86
C THR A 122 -8.51 19.12 9.28
N SER A 123 -9.64 19.75 9.00
CA SER A 123 -10.94 19.29 9.54
C SER A 123 -11.28 17.83 9.17
N VAL A 124 -11.05 17.45 7.91
CA VAL A 124 -11.25 16.07 7.44
C VAL A 124 -10.13 15.14 7.95
N LEU A 125 -8.90 15.64 8.05
CA LEU A 125 -7.79 14.90 8.67
C LEU A 125 -8.10 14.55 10.12
N ASP A 126 -8.63 15.49 10.89
CA ASP A 126 -9.00 15.30 12.29
C ASP A 126 -10.11 14.25 12.44
N GLU A 127 -11.09 14.22 11.53
CA GLU A 127 -12.10 13.14 11.45
C GLU A 127 -11.45 11.77 11.18
N HIS A 128 -10.58 11.68 10.18
CA HIS A 128 -9.87 10.43 9.84
C HIS A 128 -8.94 9.94 10.96
N ILE A 129 -8.26 10.86 11.66
CA ILE A 129 -7.44 10.54 12.83
C ILE A 129 -8.31 10.07 14.00
N ALA A 130 -9.47 10.67 14.22
CA ALA A 130 -10.41 10.22 15.26
C ALA A 130 -10.90 8.79 14.99
N ILE A 131 -11.27 8.48 13.73
CA ILE A 131 -11.63 7.12 13.30
C ILE A 131 -10.46 6.15 13.54
N THR A 132 -9.25 6.54 13.15
CA THR A 132 -8.03 5.75 13.32
C THR A 132 -7.77 5.42 14.79
N LYS A 133 -7.81 6.43 15.67
CA LYS A 133 -7.59 6.27 17.11
C LYS A 133 -8.64 5.35 17.75
N GLU A 134 -9.90 5.48 17.36
CA GLU A 134 -10.96 4.61 17.85
C GLU A 134 -10.75 3.15 17.41
N LEU A 135 -10.33 2.92 16.17
CA LEU A 135 -10.03 1.58 15.67
C LEU A 135 -8.78 0.97 16.32
N LEU A 136 -7.72 1.76 16.54
CA LEU A 136 -6.51 1.34 17.27
C LEU A 136 -6.86 0.90 18.70
N LYS A 137 -7.67 1.71 19.40
CA LYS A 137 -8.16 1.38 20.75
C LYS A 137 -8.95 0.09 20.78
N ARG A 138 -9.83 -0.14 19.80
CA ARG A 138 -10.64 -1.37 19.70
C ARG A 138 -9.83 -2.60 19.34
N ALA A 139 -8.79 -2.43 18.52
CA ALA A 139 -7.89 -3.52 18.16
C ALA A 139 -7.18 -4.08 19.40
N ASN A 140 -6.79 -3.21 20.35
CA ASN A 140 -6.25 -3.59 21.67
C ASN A 140 -5.16 -4.69 21.61
N GLY A 141 -4.32 -4.67 20.57
CA GLY A 141 -3.27 -5.66 20.33
C GLY A 141 -3.75 -7.06 19.88
N GLU A 142 -5.04 -7.27 19.63
CA GLU A 142 -5.58 -8.55 19.14
C GLU A 142 -5.32 -8.76 17.64
N PHE A 143 -5.32 -7.68 16.86
CA PHE A 143 -5.00 -7.56 15.43
C PHE A 143 -4.42 -6.16 15.17
N PHE A 144 -3.98 -5.88 13.94
CA PHE A 144 -3.41 -4.58 13.57
C PHE A 144 -4.42 -3.65 12.91
N ILE A 145 -4.22 -2.35 13.08
CA ILE A 145 -4.73 -1.34 12.13
C ILE A 145 -3.60 -1.00 11.17
N GLY A 146 -3.86 -0.96 9.87
CA GLY A 146 -2.90 -0.53 8.86
C GLY A 146 -3.04 0.95 8.56
N LEU A 147 -1.97 1.56 8.05
CA LEU A 147 -2.00 2.92 7.54
C LEU A 147 -3.08 3.10 6.46
N PRO A 148 -3.60 4.33 6.31
CA PRO A 148 -4.47 4.62 5.19
C PRO A 148 -3.72 4.68 3.86
N ASP A 149 -4.47 4.54 2.78
CA ASP A 149 -3.98 4.87 1.45
C ASP A 149 -3.85 6.40 1.35
N SER A 150 -2.60 6.84 1.52
CA SER A 150 -2.19 8.24 1.59
C SER A 150 -0.87 8.36 0.85
N CYS A 151 -0.92 8.22 -0.47
CA CYS A 151 0.22 8.25 -1.38
C CYS A 151 -0.19 8.77 -2.76
N GLY A 152 0.77 9.00 -3.67
CA GLY A 152 0.48 9.50 -5.02
C GLY A 152 0.16 10.99 -5.08
N THR A 153 1.19 11.83 -5.10
CA THR A 153 1.01 13.30 -5.08
C THR A 153 0.48 13.82 -6.41
N VAL A 154 1.05 13.39 -7.54
CA VAL A 154 0.49 13.70 -8.86
C VAL A 154 -0.90 13.09 -9.07
N ASP A 155 -1.16 11.90 -8.51
CA ASP A 155 -2.48 11.27 -8.56
C ASP A 155 -3.52 12.09 -7.75
N ALA A 156 -3.13 12.61 -6.58
CA ALA A 156 -3.95 13.52 -5.80
C ALA A 156 -4.26 14.82 -6.57
N LEU A 157 -3.30 15.38 -7.32
CA LEU A 157 -3.57 16.49 -8.24
C LEU A 157 -4.59 16.08 -9.31
N GLY A 158 -4.48 14.89 -9.87
CA GLY A 158 -5.48 14.35 -10.79
C GLY A 158 -6.89 14.28 -10.19
N HIS A 159 -7.01 13.98 -8.89
CA HIS A 159 -8.28 14.01 -8.17
C HIS A 159 -8.78 15.42 -7.83
N LEU A 160 -7.89 16.39 -7.64
CA LEU A 160 -8.24 17.76 -7.26
C LEU A 160 -8.55 18.64 -8.48
N TYR A 161 -7.74 18.53 -9.53
CA TYR A 161 -7.80 19.39 -10.71
C TYR A 161 -8.31 18.66 -11.97
N GLY A 162 -8.33 17.34 -11.95
CA GLY A 162 -8.67 16.50 -13.10
C GLY A 162 -7.41 16.07 -13.85
N SER A 163 -7.27 14.76 -14.06
CA SER A 163 -6.07 14.18 -14.71
C SER A 163 -5.80 14.74 -16.11
N GLU A 164 -6.84 15.03 -16.90
CA GLU A 164 -6.68 15.65 -18.23
C GLU A 164 -6.08 17.05 -18.12
N ASN A 165 -6.57 17.87 -17.19
CA ASN A 165 -6.07 19.24 -16.99
C ASN A 165 -4.61 19.22 -16.52
N VAL A 166 -4.27 18.34 -15.57
CA VAL A 166 -2.88 18.14 -15.11
C VAL A 166 -1.97 17.78 -16.29
N LEU A 167 -2.38 16.84 -17.15
CA LEU A 167 -1.60 16.42 -18.32
C LEU A 167 -1.41 17.55 -19.34
N MET A 168 -2.46 18.34 -19.57
CA MET A 168 -2.39 19.48 -20.48
C MET A 168 -1.44 20.55 -19.92
N ASP A 169 -1.53 20.86 -18.63
CA ASP A 169 -0.69 21.88 -18.00
C ASP A 169 0.76 21.46 -17.76
N MET A 170 1.05 20.16 -17.71
CA MET A 170 2.45 19.70 -17.83
C MET A 170 3.11 20.19 -19.13
N MET A 171 2.32 20.49 -20.17
CA MET A 171 2.80 21.01 -21.45
C MET A 171 2.64 22.53 -21.57
N SER A 172 1.53 23.10 -21.10
CA SER A 172 1.25 24.55 -21.22
C SER A 172 1.85 25.40 -20.11
N ASP A 173 1.88 24.91 -18.88
CA ASP A 173 2.38 25.64 -17.70
C ASP A 173 3.06 24.67 -16.69
N PRO A 174 4.22 24.10 -17.06
CA PRO A 174 4.89 23.08 -16.25
C PRO A 174 5.30 23.58 -14.86
N GLU A 175 5.56 24.88 -14.71
CA GLU A 175 5.97 25.46 -13.43
C GLU A 175 4.80 25.54 -12.44
N ALA A 176 3.59 25.82 -12.92
CA ALA A 176 2.38 25.76 -12.09
C ALA A 176 2.12 24.33 -11.58
N VAL A 177 2.31 23.32 -12.44
CA VAL A 177 2.17 21.91 -12.04
C VAL A 177 3.22 21.54 -10.99
N LYS A 178 4.49 21.87 -11.21
CA LYS A 178 5.58 21.60 -10.24
C LYS A 178 5.31 22.28 -8.90
N ARG A 179 4.80 23.51 -8.92
CA ARG A 179 4.43 24.22 -7.69
C ARG A 179 3.29 23.53 -6.95
N ALA A 180 2.25 23.09 -7.66
CA ALA A 180 1.15 22.36 -7.06
C ALA A 180 1.60 21.01 -6.47
N ILE A 181 2.52 20.31 -7.16
CA ILE A 181 3.15 19.08 -6.66
C ILE A 181 3.86 19.33 -5.34
N GLU A 182 4.68 20.38 -5.24
CA GLU A 182 5.39 20.75 -4.01
C GLU A 182 4.41 20.99 -2.85
N VAL A 183 3.36 21.80 -3.08
CA VAL A 183 2.35 22.14 -2.07
C VAL A 183 1.59 20.90 -1.60
N VAL A 184 1.18 20.04 -2.52
CA VAL A 184 0.46 18.79 -2.18
C VAL A 184 1.37 17.82 -1.43
N ASN A 185 2.64 17.70 -1.84
CA ASN A 185 3.62 16.85 -1.16
C ASN A 185 3.91 17.32 0.28
N GLU A 186 3.95 18.63 0.52
CA GLU A 186 4.07 19.18 1.87
C GLU A 186 2.87 18.80 2.77
N GLY A 187 1.65 18.93 2.27
CA GLY A 187 0.45 18.52 3.02
C GLY A 187 0.36 17.00 3.18
N TRP A 188 0.85 16.23 2.23
CA TRP A 188 1.02 14.78 2.35
C TRP A 188 1.96 14.43 3.51
N MET A 189 3.12 15.09 3.66
CA MET A 189 4.02 14.87 4.81
C MET A 189 3.34 15.20 6.14
N LYS A 190 2.64 16.34 6.22
CA LYS A 190 1.93 16.80 7.43
C LYS A 190 0.84 15.80 7.85
N SER A 191 0.00 15.39 6.91
CA SER A 191 -1.09 14.44 7.16
C SER A 191 -0.58 13.05 7.54
N ASN A 192 0.43 12.52 6.84
CA ASN A 192 1.05 11.25 7.20
C ASN A 192 1.70 11.31 8.59
N GLN A 193 2.35 12.41 8.97
CA GLN A 193 2.92 12.59 10.31
C GLN A 193 1.84 12.46 11.40
N ALA A 194 0.65 13.02 11.19
CA ALA A 194 -0.46 12.89 12.13
C ALA A 194 -0.89 11.43 12.32
N PHE A 195 -0.94 10.62 11.26
CA PHE A 195 -1.19 9.19 11.37
C PHE A 195 -0.08 8.47 12.13
N TYR A 196 1.20 8.73 11.82
CA TYR A 196 2.32 8.15 12.56
C TYR A 196 2.27 8.45 14.06
N ASP A 197 1.91 9.67 14.43
CA ASP A 197 1.78 10.08 15.82
C ASP A 197 0.63 9.33 16.52
N ALA A 198 -0.51 9.13 15.84
CA ALA A 198 -1.63 8.35 16.37
C ALA A 198 -1.27 6.87 16.61
N PHE A 199 -0.51 6.26 15.70
CA PHE A 199 -0.03 4.88 15.85
C PHE A 199 1.00 4.75 16.97
N LYS A 200 1.91 5.72 17.08
CA LYS A 200 2.89 5.80 18.16
C LYS A 200 2.23 5.96 19.53
N GLU A 201 1.22 6.82 19.64
CA GLU A 201 0.41 6.99 20.85
C GLU A 201 -0.28 5.68 21.28
N ALA A 202 -0.76 4.90 20.30
CA ALA A 202 -1.36 3.59 20.53
C ALA A 202 -0.34 2.45 20.78
N ASN A 203 0.97 2.75 20.74
CA ASN A 203 2.05 1.77 20.86
C ASN A 203 1.91 0.58 19.90
N GLN A 204 1.51 0.87 18.65
CA GLN A 204 1.44 -0.12 17.57
C GLN A 204 2.50 0.19 16.52
N ASP A 205 3.18 -0.86 16.04
CA ASP A 205 4.05 -0.78 14.87
C ASP A 205 3.28 -0.23 13.65
N ILE A 206 4.01 0.34 12.69
CA ILE A 206 3.43 0.76 11.42
C ILE A 206 3.20 -0.46 10.56
N VAL A 207 1.98 -0.59 10.03
CA VAL A 207 1.53 -1.77 9.30
C VAL A 207 0.98 -1.35 7.95
N HIS A 208 1.42 -2.05 6.90
CA HIS A 208 0.83 -1.95 5.57
C HIS A 208 -0.05 -3.17 5.32
N SER A 209 -1.37 -2.97 5.41
CA SER A 209 -2.32 -4.07 5.62
C SER A 209 -2.41 -5.08 4.46
N TRP A 210 -2.42 -4.62 3.20
CA TRP A 210 -2.53 -5.52 2.04
C TRP A 210 -1.20 -6.04 1.53
N MET A 211 -0.10 -5.32 1.77
CA MET A 211 1.25 -5.82 1.48
C MET A 211 1.81 -6.70 2.61
N HIS A 212 1.15 -6.76 3.76
CA HIS A 212 1.61 -7.56 4.91
C HIS A 212 2.98 -7.15 5.45
N LEU A 213 3.25 -5.84 5.47
CA LEU A 213 4.50 -5.29 5.98
C LEU A 213 4.31 -4.73 7.39
N ILE A 214 5.38 -4.82 8.18
CA ILE A 214 5.52 -4.17 9.49
C ILE A 214 6.86 -3.41 9.48
N ALA A 215 6.86 -2.21 10.05
CA ALA A 215 8.07 -1.46 10.32
C ALA A 215 7.98 -0.76 11.69
N PRO A 216 9.12 -0.59 12.38
CA PRO A 216 9.16 0.08 13.69
C PRO A 216 9.02 1.60 13.60
N SER A 217 9.17 2.19 12.40
CA SER A 217 9.11 3.62 12.17
C SER A 217 8.49 3.93 10.80
N LYS A 218 8.81 5.08 10.19
CA LYS A 218 8.05 5.61 9.05
C LYS A 218 8.19 4.71 7.82
N MET A 219 7.17 3.89 7.58
CA MET A 219 7.00 3.09 6.38
C MET A 219 5.76 3.57 5.66
N GLY A 220 5.87 3.82 4.37
CA GLY A 220 4.73 4.11 3.51
C GLY A 220 4.98 3.61 2.11
N GLN A 221 3.88 3.45 1.38
CA GLN A 221 3.95 3.28 -0.06
C GLN A 221 3.95 4.65 -0.74
N MET A 222 4.67 4.74 -1.84
CA MET A 222 4.64 5.84 -2.80
C MET A 222 4.15 5.29 -4.12
N GLN A 223 3.60 6.15 -4.96
CA GLN A 223 3.08 5.76 -6.27
C GLN A 223 2.98 6.98 -7.19
N CYS A 224 2.76 6.71 -8.46
CA CYS A 224 2.29 7.68 -9.45
C CYS A 224 1.57 6.89 -10.53
N ASP A 225 0.29 6.59 -10.31
CA ASP A 225 -0.51 5.76 -11.23
C ASP A 225 -0.69 6.47 -12.58
N MET A 226 -0.82 7.80 -12.56
CA MET A 226 -0.86 8.62 -13.78
C MET A 226 0.38 8.48 -14.66
N SER A 227 1.51 7.99 -14.12
CA SER A 227 2.77 7.84 -14.86
C SER A 227 2.71 6.89 -16.06
N VAL A 228 1.70 6.04 -16.15
CA VAL A 228 1.46 5.20 -17.34
C VAL A 228 1.27 6.05 -18.61
N MET A 229 0.79 7.30 -18.44
CA MET A 229 0.59 8.28 -19.51
C MET A 229 1.84 9.15 -19.78
N PHE A 230 2.88 9.03 -18.96
CA PHE A 230 4.07 9.89 -19.04
C PHE A 230 5.15 9.25 -19.93
N SER A 231 5.93 10.10 -20.60
CA SER A 231 7.25 9.72 -21.10
C SER A 231 8.24 9.61 -19.93
N LYS A 232 9.41 8.99 -20.16
CA LYS A 232 10.45 8.92 -19.14
C LYS A 232 10.92 10.32 -18.71
N GLU A 233 11.03 11.24 -19.66
CA GLU A 233 11.44 12.63 -19.44
C GLU A 233 10.41 13.38 -18.58
N MET A 234 9.12 13.18 -18.83
CA MET A 234 8.06 13.75 -17.97
C MET A 234 8.11 13.19 -16.55
N TYR A 235 8.37 11.89 -16.41
CA TYR A 235 8.53 11.29 -15.07
C TYR A 235 9.74 11.86 -14.34
N GLU A 236 10.86 12.06 -15.04
CA GLU A 236 12.04 12.73 -14.48
C GLU A 236 11.74 14.18 -14.06
N ASP A 237 10.96 14.93 -14.84
CA ASP A 237 10.71 16.35 -14.61
C ASP A 237 9.62 16.63 -13.55
N PHE A 238 8.61 15.77 -13.44
CA PHE A 238 7.46 16.00 -12.55
C PHE A 238 7.39 15.07 -11.34
N VAL A 239 7.92 13.84 -11.43
CA VAL A 239 7.70 12.82 -10.39
C VAL A 239 8.96 12.53 -9.57
N LYS A 240 10.13 12.61 -10.20
CA LYS A 240 11.38 12.19 -9.54
C LYS A 240 11.69 12.96 -8.25
N ASP A 241 11.51 14.28 -8.26
CA ASP A 241 11.87 15.13 -7.12
C ASP A 241 10.89 15.00 -5.95
N GLU A 242 9.59 14.83 -6.23
CA GLU A 242 8.62 14.51 -5.18
C GLU A 242 8.93 13.16 -4.54
N LEU A 243 9.25 12.13 -5.35
CA LEU A 243 9.59 10.80 -4.85
C LEU A 243 10.88 10.83 -4.03
N GLN A 244 11.90 11.57 -4.46
CA GLN A 244 13.13 11.75 -3.69
C GLN A 244 12.81 12.32 -2.31
N THR A 245 11.97 13.35 -2.24
CA THR A 245 11.54 13.97 -0.97
C THR A 245 10.82 12.96 -0.08
N GLN A 246 9.90 12.17 -0.63
CA GLN A 246 9.17 11.14 0.12
C GLN A 246 10.09 10.02 0.60
N ILE A 247 11.00 9.53 -0.26
CA ILE A 247 12.02 8.52 0.06
C ILE A 247 12.92 8.99 1.19
N ASP A 248 13.36 10.24 1.16
CA ASP A 248 14.22 10.82 2.19
C ASP A 248 13.49 11.02 3.51
N TRP A 249 12.18 11.20 3.48
CA TRP A 249 11.34 11.30 4.67
C TRP A 249 10.99 9.95 5.32
N PHE A 250 10.86 8.88 4.53
CA PHE A 250 10.60 7.53 5.03
C PHE A 250 11.84 6.81 5.54
N ASP A 251 11.68 5.96 6.56
CA ASP A 251 12.72 5.01 6.96
C ASP A 251 12.66 3.72 6.12
N TYR A 252 11.44 3.31 5.73
CA TYR A 252 11.18 2.12 4.94
C TYR A 252 10.29 2.46 3.71
N PRO A 253 10.83 3.21 2.73
CA PRO A 253 10.10 3.57 1.52
C PRO A 253 9.83 2.36 0.63
N VAL A 254 8.56 2.18 0.25
CA VAL A 254 8.11 1.16 -0.72
C VAL A 254 7.45 1.86 -1.90
N TYR A 255 7.71 1.42 -3.13
CA TYR A 255 7.04 1.95 -4.32
C TYR A 255 6.01 0.96 -4.86
N HIS A 256 4.78 1.41 -5.10
CA HIS A 256 3.71 0.67 -5.77
C HIS A 256 3.87 0.79 -7.29
N PHE A 257 4.16 -0.33 -7.96
CA PHE A 257 4.53 -0.37 -9.37
C PHE A 257 3.45 -1.08 -10.20
N ASP A 258 2.79 -0.35 -11.10
CA ASP A 258 1.71 -0.85 -12.00
C ASP A 258 2.23 -1.74 -13.15
N GLY A 259 3.11 -2.66 -12.80
CA GLY A 259 3.62 -3.69 -13.69
C GLY A 259 4.20 -3.13 -14.98
N ILE A 260 3.84 -3.75 -16.11
CA ILE A 260 4.47 -3.48 -17.40
C ILE A 260 4.25 -2.05 -17.90
N GLU A 261 3.16 -1.37 -17.49
CA GLU A 261 2.85 -0.01 -17.95
C GLU A 261 3.87 1.02 -17.44
N GLN A 262 4.48 0.75 -16.28
CA GLN A 262 5.50 1.61 -15.68
C GLN A 262 6.94 1.14 -15.93
N GLU A 263 7.19 0.07 -16.72
CA GLU A 263 8.55 -0.45 -16.97
C GLU A 263 9.53 0.63 -17.46
N ARG A 264 9.05 1.56 -18.29
CA ARG A 264 9.87 2.65 -18.83
C ARG A 264 10.48 3.57 -17.75
N HIS A 265 9.87 3.63 -16.58
CA HIS A 265 10.30 4.45 -15.43
C HIS A 265 11.16 3.67 -14.44
N LEU A 266 11.29 2.35 -14.61
CA LEU A 266 11.94 1.46 -13.66
C LEU A 266 13.39 1.89 -13.36
N ASP A 267 14.17 2.28 -14.37
CA ASP A 267 15.56 2.68 -14.15
C ASP A 267 15.69 3.89 -13.20
N ILE A 268 14.70 4.80 -13.20
CA ILE A 268 14.67 5.95 -12.28
C ILE A 268 14.39 5.45 -10.87
N LEU A 269 13.40 4.57 -10.69
CA LEU A 269 13.08 3.97 -9.40
C LEU A 269 14.25 3.20 -8.81
N LEU A 270 14.95 2.42 -9.63
CA LEU A 270 16.11 1.64 -9.22
C LEU A 270 17.32 2.53 -8.86
N SER A 271 17.35 3.78 -9.34
CA SER A 271 18.43 4.74 -9.03
C SER A 271 18.34 5.34 -7.62
N PHE A 272 17.19 5.24 -6.94
CA PHE A 272 17.04 5.77 -5.58
C PHE A 272 17.68 4.84 -4.56
N ASP A 273 18.86 5.17 -4.04
CA ASP A 273 19.59 4.32 -3.09
C ASP A 273 18.76 3.90 -1.87
N LYS A 274 18.00 4.84 -1.30
CA LYS A 274 17.21 4.64 -0.07
C LYS A 274 15.88 3.92 -0.31
N LEU A 275 15.40 3.80 -1.56
CA LEU A 275 14.21 2.99 -1.86
C LEU A 275 14.47 1.53 -1.43
N LYS A 276 13.65 1.01 -0.51
CA LYS A 276 13.87 -0.31 0.10
C LYS A 276 13.24 -1.43 -0.71
N ALA A 277 11.99 -1.25 -1.17
CA ALA A 277 11.27 -2.29 -1.89
C ALA A 277 10.36 -1.74 -2.98
N ILE A 278 10.08 -2.58 -3.97
CA ILE A 278 9.08 -2.34 -5.03
C ILE A 278 8.02 -3.43 -4.94
N GLN A 279 6.76 -3.00 -4.89
CA GLN A 279 5.62 -3.89 -5.03
C GLN A 279 5.22 -3.96 -6.50
N TRP A 280 5.31 -5.15 -7.09
CA TRP A 280 4.73 -5.41 -8.41
C TRP A 280 3.22 -5.64 -8.30
N THR A 281 2.46 -4.84 -9.04
CA THR A 281 1.00 -4.96 -9.16
C THR A 281 0.63 -5.42 -10.56
N ASN A 282 -0.19 -6.46 -10.63
CA ASN A 282 -0.78 -6.92 -11.89
C ASN A 282 -2.02 -6.11 -12.21
N VAL A 283 -1.92 -5.25 -13.22
CA VAL A 283 -3.08 -4.52 -13.73
C VAL A 283 -4.02 -5.49 -14.45
N ALA A 284 -5.34 -5.28 -14.30
CA ALA A 284 -6.36 -6.13 -14.89
C ALA A 284 -6.15 -6.30 -16.41
N GLY A 285 -6.15 -7.55 -16.86
CA GLY A 285 -5.94 -7.90 -18.28
C GLY A 285 -4.49 -8.22 -18.65
N GLN A 286 -3.52 -7.96 -17.78
CA GLN A 286 -2.12 -8.34 -18.01
C GLN A 286 -1.87 -9.84 -17.70
N PRO A 287 -0.84 -10.45 -18.31
CA PRO A 287 -0.30 -11.75 -17.89
C PRO A 287 0.07 -11.76 -16.40
N PRO A 288 0.19 -12.93 -15.76
CA PRO A 288 0.64 -13.02 -14.37
C PRO A 288 2.06 -12.43 -14.18
N ALA A 289 2.39 -11.99 -12.95
CA ALA A 289 3.68 -11.36 -12.65
C ALA A 289 4.88 -12.21 -13.10
N THR A 290 4.77 -13.53 -12.96
CA THR A 290 5.82 -14.49 -13.36
C THR A 290 6.13 -14.48 -14.85
N HIS A 291 5.23 -13.99 -15.70
CA HIS A 291 5.51 -13.74 -17.12
C HIS A 291 6.60 -12.69 -17.32
N PHE A 292 6.70 -11.73 -16.39
CA PHE A 292 7.64 -10.61 -16.42
C PHE A 292 8.88 -10.86 -15.57
N MET A 293 9.29 -12.14 -15.43
CA MET A 293 10.43 -12.55 -14.61
C MET A 293 11.71 -11.73 -14.84
N PRO A 294 12.11 -11.37 -16.08
CA PRO A 294 13.29 -10.52 -16.29
C PRO A 294 13.20 -9.17 -15.57
N ILE A 295 12.01 -8.58 -15.46
CA ILE A 295 11.81 -7.29 -14.78
C ILE A 295 11.89 -7.47 -13.26
N LEU A 296 11.26 -8.53 -12.73
CA LEU A 296 11.33 -8.89 -11.31
C LEU A 296 12.79 -9.15 -10.88
N GLN A 297 13.57 -9.83 -11.72
CA GLN A 297 14.99 -10.07 -11.49
C GLN A 297 15.82 -8.77 -11.57
N ARG A 298 15.50 -7.83 -12.46
CA ARG A 298 16.13 -6.50 -12.50
C ARG A 298 15.94 -5.74 -11.19
N ILE A 299 14.74 -5.80 -10.61
CA ILE A 299 14.45 -5.18 -9.29
C ILE A 299 15.37 -5.78 -8.21
N GLN A 300 15.45 -7.11 -8.11
CA GLN A 300 16.32 -7.76 -7.13
C GLN A 300 17.81 -7.49 -7.40
N ALA A 301 18.24 -7.48 -8.66
CA ALA A 301 19.63 -7.23 -9.05
C ALA A 301 20.10 -5.81 -8.71
N ALA A 302 19.18 -4.84 -8.74
CA ALA A 302 19.43 -3.48 -8.24
C ALA A 302 19.40 -3.38 -6.70
N GLY A 303 19.25 -4.51 -6.01
CA GLY A 303 19.23 -4.59 -4.56
C GLY A 303 17.94 -4.03 -3.96
N LYS A 304 16.81 -4.08 -4.67
CA LYS A 304 15.52 -3.69 -4.10
C LYS A 304 14.78 -4.93 -3.61
N GLY A 305 14.09 -4.81 -2.47
CA GLY A 305 13.12 -5.82 -2.05
C GLY A 305 12.00 -5.92 -3.09
N LEU A 306 11.43 -7.12 -3.26
CA LEU A 306 10.37 -7.41 -4.20
C LEU A 306 9.16 -7.95 -3.45
N ILE A 307 8.02 -7.28 -3.63
CA ILE A 307 6.72 -7.73 -3.12
C ILE A 307 5.86 -8.07 -4.33
N VAL A 308 5.36 -9.29 -4.43
CA VAL A 308 4.64 -9.73 -5.63
C VAL A 308 3.51 -10.69 -5.29
N PHE A 309 2.35 -10.47 -5.90
CA PHE A 309 1.26 -11.44 -5.83
C PHE A 309 1.51 -12.59 -6.81
N VAL A 310 1.49 -13.81 -6.30
CA VAL A 310 1.63 -15.04 -7.07
C VAL A 310 0.55 -16.03 -6.70
N LYS A 311 -0.07 -16.66 -7.70
CA LYS A 311 -1.00 -17.76 -7.44
C LYS A 311 -0.25 -18.98 -6.91
N GLU A 312 -0.98 -19.88 -6.27
CA GLU A 312 -0.43 -21.10 -5.68
C GLU A 312 0.41 -21.90 -6.67
N GLU A 313 -0.10 -22.07 -7.90
CA GLU A 313 0.56 -22.81 -8.98
C GLU A 313 1.83 -22.14 -9.52
N GLU A 314 2.02 -20.85 -9.27
CA GLU A 314 3.16 -20.05 -9.77
C GLU A 314 4.33 -20.02 -8.80
N ILE A 315 4.11 -20.37 -7.52
CA ILE A 315 5.11 -20.29 -6.46
C ILE A 315 6.36 -21.14 -6.75
N PRO A 316 6.25 -22.40 -7.24
CA PRO A 316 7.43 -23.16 -7.62
C PRO A 316 8.32 -22.43 -8.64
N PHE A 317 7.71 -21.86 -9.68
CA PHE A 317 8.42 -21.11 -10.71
C PHE A 317 9.05 -19.83 -10.15
N ALA A 318 8.32 -19.10 -9.29
CA ALA A 318 8.86 -17.92 -8.62
C ALA A 318 10.09 -18.24 -7.76
N LEU A 319 10.04 -19.29 -6.93
CA LEU A 319 11.16 -19.69 -6.06
C LEU A 319 12.39 -20.23 -6.82
N ASP A 320 12.19 -20.80 -8.02
CA ASP A 320 13.30 -21.25 -8.86
C ASP A 320 14.01 -20.10 -9.59
N ASN A 321 13.39 -18.93 -9.70
CA ASN A 321 13.90 -17.82 -10.51
C ASN A 321 14.15 -16.51 -9.73
N LEU A 322 13.64 -16.39 -8.51
CA LEU A 322 13.83 -15.23 -7.64
C LEU A 322 14.61 -15.63 -6.39
N SER A 323 15.48 -14.72 -5.95
CA SER A 323 16.17 -14.87 -4.66
C SER A 323 15.16 -14.75 -3.52
N ALA A 324 15.31 -15.55 -2.47
CA ALA A 324 14.53 -15.40 -1.25
C ALA A 324 14.88 -14.10 -0.47
N LYS A 325 16.07 -13.52 -0.71
CA LYS A 325 16.53 -12.29 -0.04
C LYS A 325 15.68 -11.10 -0.48
N GLY A 326 15.04 -10.47 0.49
CA GLY A 326 14.15 -9.34 0.22
C GLY A 326 12.94 -9.71 -0.65
N LEU A 327 12.48 -10.98 -0.64
CA LEU A 327 11.29 -11.40 -1.38
C LEU A 327 10.11 -11.62 -0.45
N LEU A 328 8.97 -11.01 -0.79
CA LEU A 328 7.67 -11.24 -0.17
C LEU A 328 6.65 -11.68 -1.20
N LEU A 329 6.25 -12.94 -1.11
CA LEU A 329 5.20 -13.54 -1.93
C LEU A 329 3.84 -13.31 -1.26
N LEU A 330 2.92 -12.69 -1.99
CA LEU A 330 1.52 -12.55 -1.57
C LEU A 330 0.68 -13.60 -2.28
N SER A 331 -0.13 -14.36 -1.54
CA SER A 331 -0.95 -15.40 -2.14
C SER A 331 -2.28 -15.61 -1.41
N ARG A 332 -3.18 -16.35 -2.06
CA ARG A 332 -4.46 -16.78 -1.51
C ARG A 332 -4.75 -18.21 -1.92
N THR A 333 -5.28 -19.01 -1.00
CA THR A 333 -5.72 -20.39 -1.26
C THR A 333 -7.19 -20.55 -0.87
N ASN A 334 -7.79 -21.65 -1.31
CA ASN A 334 -9.22 -21.92 -1.08
C ASN A 334 -9.54 -22.40 0.34
N ASP A 335 -8.53 -22.91 1.06
CA ASP A 335 -8.67 -23.47 2.40
C ASP A 335 -7.37 -23.41 3.19
N GLU A 336 -7.51 -23.62 4.50
CA GLU A 336 -6.44 -23.56 5.50
C GLU A 336 -5.37 -24.65 5.33
N GLU A 337 -5.72 -25.85 4.85
CA GLU A 337 -4.76 -26.93 4.64
C GLU A 337 -3.84 -26.61 3.47
N SER A 338 -4.41 -26.16 2.35
CA SER A 338 -3.65 -25.69 1.17
C SER A 338 -2.71 -24.54 1.55
N ALA A 339 -3.16 -23.57 2.35
CA ALA A 339 -2.30 -22.48 2.84
C ALA A 339 -1.12 -23.00 3.67
N LYS A 340 -1.35 -23.94 4.60
CA LYS A 340 -0.28 -24.54 5.42
C LYS A 340 0.72 -25.32 4.58
N ASN A 341 0.24 -26.06 3.59
CA ASN A 341 1.10 -26.82 2.68
C ASN A 341 1.96 -25.89 1.83
N LEU A 342 1.39 -24.78 1.36
CA LEU A 342 2.11 -23.76 0.60
C LEU A 342 3.23 -23.10 1.41
N VAL A 343 2.98 -22.76 2.69
CA VAL A 343 4.02 -22.22 3.59
C VAL A 343 5.16 -23.21 3.79
N LYS A 344 4.85 -24.50 4.03
CA LYS A 344 5.87 -25.57 4.15
C LYS A 344 6.65 -25.77 2.85
N TYR A 345 5.99 -25.60 1.71
CA TYR A 345 6.66 -25.66 0.42
C TYR A 345 7.70 -24.55 0.29
N VAL A 346 7.33 -23.30 0.58
CA VAL A 346 8.28 -22.16 0.57
C VAL A 346 9.44 -22.39 1.54
N GLU A 347 9.18 -22.93 2.73
CA GLU A 347 10.21 -23.29 3.70
C GLU A 347 11.26 -24.25 3.15
N LYS A 348 10.82 -25.27 2.40
CA LYS A 348 11.71 -26.29 1.86
C LYS A 348 12.44 -25.86 0.58
N HIS A 349 11.84 -24.95 -0.19
CA HIS A 349 12.27 -24.65 -1.56
C HIS A 349 12.84 -23.24 -1.75
N SER A 350 12.84 -22.39 -0.72
CA SER A 350 13.51 -21.08 -0.77
C SER A 350 15.01 -21.24 -1.01
N LYS A 351 15.56 -20.38 -1.87
CA LYS A 351 16.98 -20.35 -2.24
C LYS A 351 17.48 -18.91 -2.22
N GLU A 352 18.77 -18.74 -1.95
CA GLU A 352 19.44 -17.44 -2.07
C GLU A 352 19.73 -17.07 -3.52
#